data_AF-A0A938J4L5-F1
#
_entry.id   AF-A0A938J4L5-F1
#
_cell.length_a   1.000
_cell.length_b   1.000
_cell.length_c   1.000
_cell.angle_alpha   90.00
_cell.angle_beta   90.00
_cell.angle_gamma   90.00
#
_symmetry.space_group_name_H-M   'P 1'
#
loop_
_entity.id
_entity.type
_entity.pdbx_description
1 polymer ?
#
loop_
_entity_poly.entity_id
_entity_poly.type
_entity_poly.pdbx_seq_one_letter_code
_entity_poly.pdbx_strand_id
1 'polypeptide(L)'
;VSEHSRYEADALGRLAGTTQWLTVVTFGDRAMADRECARVRGMHRRVTGTYETAGGPKPYSASDPDLLRWVHIAFTDSFLTTHRVWGGVIPGGEDAYVREWAIAGELVGVENPPRSVAELQRQLDDFRPVLTGSEVAARTVDFICNPPLPLPARPPYSVLFAGAVATMPTHYRSLLGLPQMSLAIMKPTVATMLGGMQLILGPQSPSMRNAQQRVSAL
;
A
#
# COMPACT_ATOMS: atom_id res chain seq x y z
N VAL A 1 -6.96 -2.25 -14.05
CA VAL A 1 -5.85 -1.32 -13.71
C VAL A 1 -4.91 -1.06 -14.89
N SER A 2 -4.57 -2.08 -15.69
CA SER A 2 -3.71 -1.96 -16.88
C SER A 2 -4.32 -1.12 -18.01
N GLU A 3 -5.61 -1.28 -18.29
CA GLU A 3 -6.29 -0.61 -19.43
C GLU A 3 -6.60 0.88 -19.21
N HIS A 4 -6.82 1.28 -17.96
CA HIS A 4 -7.26 2.65 -17.60
C HIS A 4 -6.14 3.49 -16.98
N SER A 5 -4.90 3.01 -17.10
CA SER A 5 -3.75 3.78 -16.67
C SER A 5 -2.63 3.64 -17.66
N ARG A 6 -2.13 4.81 -18.05
CA ARG A 6 -0.73 5.02 -18.38
C ARG A 6 0.16 4.59 -17.20
N TYR A 7 0.16 3.34 -16.76
CA TYR A 7 1.02 2.94 -15.63
C TYR A 7 2.46 2.85 -16.08
N GLU A 8 2.67 2.37 -17.31
CA GLU A 8 3.99 2.34 -17.94
C GLU A 8 4.45 3.74 -18.34
N ALA A 9 3.51 4.66 -18.62
CA ALA A 9 3.81 6.03 -19.03
C ALA A 9 3.71 7.11 -17.91
N ASP A 10 3.13 6.79 -16.74
CA ASP A 10 2.93 7.67 -15.59
C ASP A 10 2.77 6.89 -14.26
N ALA A 11 3.67 5.97 -13.96
CA ALA A 11 3.70 5.29 -12.66
C ALA A 11 3.95 6.25 -11.49
N LEU A 12 4.76 7.28 -11.73
CA LEU A 12 5.10 8.29 -10.73
C LEU A 12 3.87 9.14 -10.36
N GLY A 13 3.00 9.49 -11.31
CA GLY A 13 1.77 10.25 -11.06
C GLY A 13 0.73 9.50 -10.23
N ARG A 14 0.59 8.18 -10.41
CA ARG A 14 -0.28 7.37 -9.53
C ARG A 14 0.33 7.13 -8.16
N LEU A 15 1.64 6.88 -8.09
CA LEU A 15 2.32 6.85 -6.79
C LEU A 15 2.14 8.19 -6.06
N ALA A 16 2.21 9.32 -6.78
CA ALA A 16 1.97 10.65 -6.22
C ALA A 16 0.52 10.82 -5.72
N GLY A 17 -0.49 10.37 -6.47
CA GLY A 17 -1.89 10.42 -6.05
C GLY A 17 -2.17 9.60 -4.78
N THR A 18 -1.63 8.38 -4.70
CA THR A 18 -1.72 7.55 -3.49
C THR A 18 -0.93 8.15 -2.33
N THR A 19 0.28 8.64 -2.57
CA THR A 19 1.14 9.28 -1.55
C THR A 19 0.48 10.53 -0.98
N GLN A 20 -0.17 11.34 -1.83
CA GLN A 20 -0.98 12.48 -1.40
C GLN A 20 -2.13 12.04 -0.50
N TRP A 21 -2.92 11.05 -0.93
CA TRP A 21 -4.02 10.54 -0.11
C TRP A 21 -3.53 10.01 1.24
N LEU A 22 -2.48 9.18 1.26
CA LEU A 22 -1.85 8.67 2.49
C LEU A 22 -1.38 9.81 3.40
N THR A 23 -0.71 10.82 2.84
CA THR A 23 -0.20 11.96 3.62
C THR A 23 -1.35 12.76 4.23
N VAL A 24 -2.40 13.05 3.45
CA VAL A 24 -3.53 13.86 3.91
C VAL A 24 -4.39 13.10 4.90
N VAL A 25 -4.67 11.81 4.69
CA VAL A 25 -5.49 11.02 5.62
C VAL A 25 -4.77 10.75 6.95
N THR A 26 -3.43 10.69 6.92
CA THR A 26 -2.62 10.46 8.13
C THR A 26 -2.31 11.75 8.89
N PHE A 27 -1.98 12.84 8.18
CA PHE A 27 -1.44 14.06 8.78
C PHE A 27 -2.29 15.31 8.53
N GLY A 28 -3.39 15.23 7.78
CA GLY A 28 -4.32 16.34 7.55
C GLY A 28 -5.30 16.52 8.70
N ASP A 29 -6.07 17.61 8.68
CA ASP A 29 -7.28 17.70 9.51
C ASP A 29 -8.45 16.90 8.89
N ARG A 30 -9.54 16.74 9.65
CA ARG A 30 -10.69 15.97 9.19
C ARG A 30 -11.29 16.50 7.88
N ALA A 31 -11.39 17.82 7.73
CA ALA A 31 -11.96 18.43 6.54
C ALA A 31 -11.07 18.20 5.30
N MET A 32 -9.75 18.23 5.46
CA MET A 32 -8.79 17.86 4.41
C MET A 32 -8.95 16.40 4.01
N ALA A 33 -9.04 15.49 4.99
CA ALA A 33 -9.23 14.07 4.75
C ALA A 33 -10.55 13.77 4.02
N ASP A 34 -11.66 14.38 4.43
CA ASP A 34 -12.97 14.24 3.77
C ASP A 34 -12.93 14.70 2.31
N ARG A 35 -12.31 15.87 2.04
CA ARG A 35 -12.16 16.42 0.67
C ARG A 35 -11.29 15.53 -0.20
N GLU A 36 -10.16 15.07 0.31
CA GLU A 36 -9.24 14.22 -0.44
C GLU A 36 -9.85 12.85 -0.74
N CYS A 37 -10.56 12.26 0.22
CA CYS A 37 -11.28 11.01 -0.01
C CYS A 37 -12.44 11.18 -1.01
N ALA A 38 -13.15 12.31 -0.98
CA ALA A 38 -14.17 12.62 -2.00
C ALA A 38 -13.57 12.73 -3.41
N ARG A 39 -12.38 13.33 -3.53
CA ARG A 39 -11.60 13.39 -4.78
C ARG A 39 -11.25 11.99 -5.27
N VAL A 40 -10.74 11.12 -4.40
CA VAL A 40 -10.42 9.72 -4.73
C VAL A 40 -11.66 8.96 -5.19
N ARG A 41 -12.77 9.02 -4.46
CA ARG A 41 -14.05 8.42 -4.87
C ARG A 41 -14.49 8.94 -6.26
N GLY A 42 -14.32 10.23 -6.51
CA GLY A 42 -14.60 10.84 -7.81
C GLY A 42 -13.76 10.30 -8.96
N MET A 43 -12.48 10.00 -8.72
CA MET A 43 -11.61 9.35 -9.69
C MET A 43 -12.00 7.89 -9.91
N HIS A 44 -12.25 7.13 -8.83
CA HIS A 44 -12.63 5.72 -8.90
C HIS A 44 -13.92 5.48 -9.69
N ARG A 45 -14.90 6.40 -9.64
CA ARG A 45 -16.13 6.30 -10.45
C ARG A 45 -15.89 6.26 -11.96
N ARG A 46 -14.76 6.79 -12.43
CA ARG A 46 -14.40 6.83 -13.85
C ARG A 46 -13.51 5.66 -14.28
N VAL A 47 -13.05 4.84 -13.35
CA VAL A 47 -12.15 3.73 -13.62
C VAL A 47 -12.97 2.45 -13.68
N THR A 48 -13.37 2.08 -14.89
CA THR A 48 -14.13 0.88 -15.20
C THR A 48 -13.50 0.23 -16.43
N GLY A 49 -13.40 -1.10 -16.49
CA GLY A 49 -12.87 -1.79 -17.66
C GLY A 49 -13.26 -3.26 -17.68
N THR A 50 -12.53 -4.07 -18.44
CA THR A 50 -12.73 -5.52 -18.50
C THR A 50 -11.42 -6.26 -18.24
N TYR A 51 -11.51 -7.52 -17.81
CA TYR A 51 -10.34 -8.39 -17.70
C TYR A 51 -10.73 -9.82 -18.06
N GLU A 52 -9.78 -10.54 -18.66
CA GLU A 52 -9.99 -11.93 -19.05
C GLU A 52 -9.94 -12.88 -17.85
N THR A 53 -10.85 -13.84 -17.83
CA THR A 53 -10.86 -14.95 -16.87
C THR A 53 -11.02 -16.27 -17.61
N ALA A 54 -10.80 -17.40 -16.93
CA ALA A 54 -11.05 -18.72 -17.51
C ALA A 54 -12.51 -18.92 -18.00
N GLY A 55 -13.45 -18.14 -17.45
CA GLY A 55 -14.86 -18.12 -17.85
C GLY A 55 -15.21 -17.03 -18.87
N GLY A 56 -14.23 -16.35 -19.47
CA GLY A 56 -14.41 -15.23 -20.38
C GLY A 56 -14.21 -13.85 -19.75
N PRO A 57 -14.45 -12.77 -20.51
CA PRO A 57 -14.23 -11.39 -20.06
C PRO A 57 -15.19 -11.02 -18.92
N LYS A 58 -14.66 -10.39 -17.88
CA LYS A 58 -15.43 -9.85 -16.76
C LYS A 58 -15.26 -8.33 -16.66
N PRO A 59 -16.34 -7.57 -16.45
CA PRO A 59 -16.24 -6.15 -16.16
C PRO A 59 -15.68 -5.93 -14.76
N TYR A 60 -15.02 -4.79 -14.55
CA TYR A 60 -14.62 -4.31 -13.22
C TYR A 60 -14.86 -2.81 -13.10
N SER A 61 -15.01 -2.35 -11.86
CA SER A 61 -15.05 -0.95 -11.48
C SER A 61 -14.13 -0.72 -10.29
N ALA A 62 -13.33 0.35 -10.27
CA ALA A 62 -12.54 0.71 -9.08
C ALA A 62 -13.41 1.18 -7.90
N SER A 63 -14.72 1.38 -8.14
CA SER A 63 -15.70 1.65 -7.08
C SER A 63 -16.40 0.38 -6.60
N ASP A 64 -16.02 -0.80 -7.09
CA ASP A 64 -16.53 -2.08 -6.61
C ASP A 64 -16.18 -2.26 -5.12
N PRO A 65 -17.17 -2.55 -4.24
CA PRO A 65 -16.93 -2.66 -2.80
C PRO A 65 -15.91 -3.73 -2.42
N ASP A 66 -15.88 -4.87 -3.13
CA ASP A 66 -14.94 -5.94 -2.86
C ASP A 66 -13.52 -5.54 -3.29
N LEU A 67 -13.37 -4.87 -4.43
CA LEU A 67 -12.06 -4.37 -4.87
C LEU A 67 -11.53 -3.25 -3.97
N LEU A 68 -12.41 -2.35 -3.47
CA LEU A 68 -12.04 -1.35 -2.47
C LEU A 68 -11.59 -2.01 -1.17
N ARG A 69 -12.33 -3.01 -0.68
CA ARG A 69 -11.98 -3.79 0.51
C ARG A 69 -10.62 -4.47 0.33
N TRP A 70 -10.41 -5.15 -0.80
CA TRP A 70 -9.14 -5.81 -1.13
C TRP A 70 -7.95 -4.85 -1.05
N VAL A 71 -8.05 -3.69 -1.70
CA VAL A 71 -6.97 -2.69 -1.68
C VAL A 71 -6.71 -2.20 -0.25
N HIS A 72 -7.76 -1.92 0.51
CA HIS A 72 -7.63 -1.46 1.90
C HIS A 72 -6.93 -2.48 2.80
N ILE A 73 -7.34 -3.75 2.77
CA ILE A 73 -6.74 -4.79 3.61
C ILE A 73 -5.31 -5.12 3.17
N ALA A 74 -5.00 -5.10 1.87
CA ALA A 74 -3.65 -5.29 1.36
C ALA A 74 -2.72 -4.14 1.80
N PHE A 75 -3.19 -2.90 1.79
CA PHE A 75 -2.45 -1.76 2.35
C PHE A 75 -2.23 -1.91 3.85
N THR A 76 -3.29 -2.23 4.60
CA THR A 76 -3.22 -2.38 6.06
C THR A 76 -2.19 -3.44 6.47
N ASP A 77 -2.22 -4.60 5.82
CA ASP A 77 -1.26 -5.68 6.05
C ASP A 77 0.16 -5.28 5.67
N SER A 78 0.34 -4.64 4.51
CA SER A 78 1.65 -4.17 4.06
C SER A 78 2.27 -3.16 5.03
N PHE A 79 1.50 -2.17 5.49
CA PHE A 79 1.97 -1.16 6.44
C PHE A 79 2.32 -1.79 7.79
N LEU A 80 1.43 -2.62 8.32
CA LEU A 80 1.64 -3.28 9.60
C LEU A 80 2.84 -4.22 9.56
N THR A 81 2.95 -5.05 8.53
CA THR A 81 4.10 -5.96 8.32
C THR A 81 5.41 -5.19 8.19
N THR A 82 5.43 -4.10 7.41
CA THR A 82 6.61 -3.24 7.30
C THR A 82 7.00 -2.66 8.67
N HIS A 83 6.02 -2.18 9.45
CA HIS A 83 6.27 -1.61 10.78
C HIS A 83 6.73 -2.66 11.79
N ARG A 84 6.21 -3.89 11.76
CA ARG A 84 6.67 -5.00 12.60
C ARG A 84 8.15 -5.31 12.38
N VAL A 85 8.63 -5.17 11.15
CA VAL A 85 10.02 -5.53 10.79
C VAL A 85 10.99 -4.38 11.04
N TRP A 86 10.64 -3.16 10.64
CA TRP A 86 11.56 -2.00 10.65
C TRP A 86 11.07 -0.79 11.46
N GLY A 87 9.86 -0.86 12.00
CA GLY A 87 9.29 0.17 12.85
C GLY A 87 9.68 0.02 14.32
N GLY A 88 9.05 0.83 15.15
CA GLY A 88 9.22 0.82 16.60
C GLY A 88 8.01 0.21 17.30
N VAL A 89 7.80 0.62 18.55
CA VAL A 89 6.58 0.26 19.29
C VAL A 89 5.40 1.02 18.71
N ILE A 90 4.33 0.30 18.37
CA ILE A 90 3.04 0.89 17.99
C ILE A 90 2.30 1.29 19.28
N PRO A 91 2.00 2.57 19.51
CA PRO A 91 1.21 3.00 20.65
C PRO A 91 -0.16 2.31 20.67
N GLY A 92 -0.52 1.71 21.81
CA GLY A 92 -1.78 0.95 21.94
C GLY A 92 -1.78 -0.42 21.23
N GLY A 93 -0.66 -0.81 20.59
CA GLY A 93 -0.51 -2.08 19.91
C GLY A 93 -1.13 -2.13 18.51
N GLU A 94 -0.96 -3.26 17.85
CA GLU A 94 -1.31 -3.44 16.44
C GLU A 94 -2.82 -3.31 16.18
N ASP A 95 -3.65 -3.82 17.09
CA ASP A 95 -5.10 -3.66 16.98
C ASP A 95 -5.52 -2.19 17.08
N ALA A 96 -4.81 -1.35 17.85
CA ALA A 96 -5.10 0.08 17.88
C ALA A 96 -4.80 0.73 16.52
N TYR A 97 -3.66 0.40 15.93
CA TYR A 97 -3.33 0.86 14.57
C TYR A 97 -4.38 0.43 13.55
N VAL A 98 -4.81 -0.85 13.56
CA VAL A 98 -5.82 -1.33 12.61
C VAL A 98 -7.17 -0.62 12.83
N ARG A 99 -7.61 -0.42 14.08
CA ARG A 99 -8.83 0.34 14.38
C ARG A 99 -8.80 1.78 13.87
N GLU A 100 -7.67 2.46 14.04
CA GLU A 100 -7.49 3.84 13.57
C GLU A 100 -7.44 3.90 12.04
N TRP A 101 -6.70 2.98 11.42
CA TRP A 101 -6.58 2.91 9.97
C TRP A 101 -7.90 2.60 9.26
N ALA A 102 -8.81 1.87 9.91
CA ALA A 102 -10.15 1.62 9.41
C ALA A 102 -10.92 2.92 9.06
N ILE A 103 -10.66 4.03 9.77
CA ILE A 103 -11.27 5.33 9.49
C ILE A 103 -10.89 5.82 8.07
N ALA A 104 -9.65 5.59 7.62
CA ALA A 104 -9.22 5.90 6.26
C ALA A 104 -9.97 5.07 5.21
N GLY A 105 -10.26 3.80 5.53
CA GLY A 105 -11.10 2.92 4.72
C GLY A 105 -12.53 3.44 4.58
N GLU A 106 -13.18 3.74 5.69
CA GLU A 106 -14.55 4.28 5.72
C GLU A 106 -14.65 5.59 4.93
N LEU A 107 -13.66 6.46 5.12
CA LEU A 107 -13.56 7.71 4.40
C LEU A 107 -13.51 7.53 2.88
N VAL A 108 -12.82 6.51 2.36
CA VAL A 108 -12.76 6.25 0.91
C VAL A 108 -13.93 5.38 0.42
N GLY A 109 -14.81 4.94 1.31
CA GLY A 109 -16.03 4.17 0.99
C GLY A 109 -15.89 2.67 1.13
N VAL A 110 -14.89 2.17 1.88
CA VAL A 110 -14.80 0.75 2.23
C VAL A 110 -15.91 0.42 3.24
N GLU A 111 -16.69 -0.60 2.93
CA GLU A 111 -17.68 -1.16 3.85
C GLU A 111 -17.01 -2.15 4.80
N ASN A 112 -17.27 -2.03 6.10
CA ASN A 112 -16.77 -2.92 7.16
C ASN A 112 -15.24 -3.17 7.13
N PRO A 113 -14.40 -2.11 7.13
CA PRO A 113 -12.95 -2.30 7.25
C PRO A 113 -12.57 -2.98 8.57
N PRO A 114 -11.50 -3.79 8.61
CA PRO A 114 -11.12 -4.54 9.79
C PRO A 114 -10.76 -3.60 10.95
N ARG A 115 -11.14 -3.98 12.16
CA ARG A 115 -10.91 -3.27 13.42
C ARG A 115 -9.98 -4.05 14.38
N SER A 116 -9.38 -5.13 13.91
CA SER A 116 -8.33 -5.87 14.63
C SER A 116 -7.44 -6.61 13.65
N VAL A 117 -6.25 -7.00 14.09
CA VAL A 117 -5.35 -7.88 13.32
C VAL A 117 -6.05 -9.20 12.99
N ALA A 118 -6.83 -9.75 13.91
CA ALA A 118 -7.58 -10.98 13.67
C ALA A 118 -8.64 -10.82 12.56
N GLU A 119 -9.36 -9.69 12.54
CA GLU A 119 -10.30 -9.37 11.44
C GLU A 119 -9.59 -9.14 10.12
N LEU A 120 -8.44 -8.44 10.13
CA LEU A 120 -7.63 -8.22 8.95
C LEU A 120 -7.20 -9.54 8.32
N GLN A 121 -6.69 -10.48 9.11
CA GLN A 121 -6.26 -11.79 8.60
C GLN A 121 -7.45 -12.59 8.05
N ARG A 122 -8.60 -12.60 8.74
CA ARG A 122 -9.82 -13.25 8.21
C ARG A 122 -10.24 -12.68 6.86
N GLN A 123 -10.30 -11.35 6.74
CA GLN A 123 -10.68 -10.72 5.48
C GLN A 123 -9.67 -10.99 4.36
N LEU A 124 -8.37 -11.10 4.65
CA LEU A 124 -7.36 -11.52 3.66
C LEU A 124 -7.59 -12.97 3.21
N ASP A 125 -7.88 -13.87 4.16
CA ASP A 125 -8.16 -15.27 3.88
C ASP A 125 -9.41 -15.45 3.01
N ASP A 126 -10.43 -14.59 3.15
CA ASP A 126 -11.63 -14.59 2.31
C ASP A 126 -11.33 -14.32 0.83
N PHE A 127 -10.31 -13.51 0.53
CA PHE A 127 -9.88 -13.26 -0.85
C PHE A 127 -8.98 -14.37 -1.40
N ARG A 128 -8.36 -15.17 -0.54
CA ARG A 128 -7.35 -16.16 -0.95
C ARG A 128 -7.81 -17.12 -2.07
N PRO A 129 -9.06 -17.63 -2.09
CA PRO A 129 -9.54 -18.52 -3.15
C PRO A 129 -9.70 -17.85 -4.53
N VAL A 130 -9.84 -16.51 -4.57
CA VAL A 130 -10.09 -15.76 -5.80
C VAL A 130 -8.85 -15.08 -6.37
N LEU A 131 -7.73 -15.10 -5.64
CA LEU A 131 -6.46 -14.54 -6.11
C LEU A 131 -5.80 -15.48 -7.13
N THR A 132 -5.41 -14.92 -8.25
CA THR A 132 -4.72 -15.65 -9.32
C THR A 132 -3.48 -14.91 -9.78
N GLY A 133 -2.43 -15.67 -10.08
CA GLY A 133 -1.37 -15.19 -10.97
C GLY A 133 -1.95 -15.03 -12.37
N SER A 134 -1.57 -13.96 -13.07
CA SER A 134 -1.95 -13.72 -14.46
C SER A 134 -0.79 -13.07 -15.19
N GLU A 135 -0.81 -13.09 -16.53
CA GLU A 135 0.19 -12.37 -17.32
C GLU A 135 0.18 -10.86 -17.01
N VAL A 136 -0.98 -10.29 -16.71
CA VAL A 136 -1.11 -8.88 -16.29
C VAL A 136 -0.41 -8.67 -14.95
N ALA A 137 -0.56 -9.59 -14.00
CA ALA A 137 0.14 -9.53 -12.72
C ALA A 137 1.65 -9.67 -12.92
N ALA A 138 2.11 -10.59 -13.78
CA ALA A 138 3.52 -10.78 -14.10
C ALA A 138 4.15 -9.52 -14.72
N ARG A 139 3.47 -8.88 -15.68
CA ARG A 139 3.91 -7.58 -16.24
C ARG A 139 3.95 -6.47 -15.21
N THR A 140 2.97 -6.44 -14.30
CA THR A 140 2.96 -5.46 -13.20
C THR A 140 4.12 -5.69 -12.24
N VAL A 141 4.43 -6.94 -11.91
CA VAL A 141 5.60 -7.30 -11.09
C VAL A 141 6.88 -6.90 -11.80
N ASP A 142 7.05 -7.22 -13.07
CA ASP A 142 8.24 -6.84 -13.84
C ASP A 142 8.46 -5.32 -13.87
N PHE A 143 7.38 -4.57 -14.09
CA PHE A 143 7.41 -3.11 -14.03
C PHE A 143 7.86 -2.57 -12.65
N ILE A 144 7.38 -3.19 -11.56
CA ILE A 144 7.79 -2.82 -10.19
C ILE A 144 9.24 -3.28 -9.92
N CYS A 145 9.68 -4.42 -10.43
CA CYS A 145 11.07 -4.87 -10.30
C CYS A 145 12.04 -3.92 -11.03
N ASN A 146 11.62 -3.45 -12.21
CA ASN A 146 12.45 -2.71 -13.16
C ASN A 146 11.85 -1.32 -13.46
N PRO A 147 11.65 -0.45 -12.45
CA PRO A 147 11.03 0.83 -12.66
C PRO A 147 11.95 1.75 -13.48
N PRO A 148 11.39 2.72 -14.23
CA PRO A 148 12.17 3.67 -15.02
C PRO A 148 12.84 4.75 -14.15
N LEU A 149 13.71 4.33 -13.22
CA LEU A 149 14.45 5.20 -12.32
C LEU A 149 15.82 5.60 -12.90
N PRO A 150 16.32 6.82 -12.58
CA PRO A 150 17.69 7.21 -12.84
C PRO A 150 18.69 6.19 -12.27
N LEU A 151 19.81 5.95 -12.97
CA LEU A 151 20.79 4.93 -12.59
C LEU A 151 21.21 4.96 -11.11
N PRO A 152 21.49 6.13 -10.49
CA PRO A 152 21.90 6.18 -9.07
C PRO A 152 20.80 5.76 -8.09
N ALA A 153 19.52 5.84 -8.49
CA ALA A 153 18.39 5.48 -7.64
C ALA A 153 18.04 3.98 -7.69
N ARG A 154 18.60 3.23 -8.66
CA ARG A 154 18.29 1.79 -8.83
C ARG A 154 18.80 0.94 -7.66
N PRO A 155 20.07 1.05 -7.19
CA PRO A 155 20.53 0.21 -6.09
C PRO A 155 19.72 0.33 -4.79
N PRO A 156 19.44 1.53 -4.24
CA PRO A 156 18.64 1.63 -3.01
C PRO A 156 17.19 1.16 -3.24
N TYR A 157 16.63 1.36 -4.44
CA TYR A 157 15.32 0.83 -4.79
C TYR A 157 15.30 -0.70 -4.77
N SER A 158 16.29 -1.37 -5.37
CA SER A 158 16.38 -2.83 -5.38
C SER A 158 16.49 -3.42 -3.96
N VAL A 159 17.17 -2.73 -3.04
CA VAL A 159 17.23 -3.12 -1.62
C VAL A 159 15.84 -3.04 -0.97
N LEU A 160 15.09 -1.94 -1.18
CA LEU A 160 13.72 -1.81 -0.68
C LEU A 160 12.79 -2.88 -1.26
N PHE A 161 12.88 -3.12 -2.57
CA PHE A 161 12.10 -4.14 -3.26
C PHE A 161 12.37 -5.54 -2.68
N ALA A 162 13.65 -5.91 -2.53
CA ALA A 162 14.03 -7.19 -1.93
C ALA A 162 13.56 -7.32 -0.47
N GLY A 163 13.58 -6.23 0.29
CA GLY A 163 12.98 -6.14 1.62
C GLY A 163 11.48 -6.46 1.60
N ALA A 164 10.72 -5.80 0.74
CA ALA A 164 9.28 -6.05 0.59
C ALA A 164 9.00 -7.52 0.21
N VAL A 165 9.75 -8.08 -0.73
CA VAL A 165 9.65 -9.51 -1.11
C VAL A 165 9.97 -10.41 0.08
N ALA A 166 11.00 -10.10 0.88
CA ALA A 166 11.37 -10.91 2.05
C ALA A 166 10.30 -10.93 3.14
N THR A 167 9.45 -9.92 3.22
CA THR A 167 8.32 -9.86 4.17
C THR A 167 7.04 -10.53 3.66
N MET A 168 7.00 -10.90 2.38
CA MET A 168 5.80 -11.43 1.75
C MET A 168 5.59 -12.93 2.06
N PRO A 169 4.38 -13.34 2.48
CA PRO A 169 4.02 -14.75 2.61
C PRO A 169 4.29 -15.57 1.34
N THR A 170 4.71 -16.82 1.52
CA THR A 170 5.11 -17.72 0.40
C THR A 170 4.05 -17.83 -0.69
N HIS A 171 2.77 -17.90 -0.32
CA HIS A 171 1.69 -18.08 -1.29
C HIS A 171 1.52 -16.86 -2.22
N TYR A 172 1.62 -15.62 -1.72
CA TYR A 172 1.61 -14.43 -2.57
C TYR A 172 2.85 -14.36 -3.47
N ARG A 173 4.03 -14.73 -2.94
CA ARG A 173 5.26 -14.82 -3.75
C ARG A 173 5.10 -15.81 -4.90
N SER A 174 4.55 -16.99 -4.63
CA SER A 174 4.27 -18.01 -5.65
C SER A 174 3.29 -17.52 -6.71
N LEU A 175 2.20 -16.85 -6.33
CA LEU A 175 1.23 -16.26 -7.27
C LEU A 175 1.86 -15.20 -8.17
N LEU A 176 2.82 -14.44 -7.64
CA LEU A 176 3.49 -13.34 -8.33
C LEU A 176 4.78 -13.76 -9.06
N GLY A 177 5.20 -15.03 -8.96
CA GLY A 177 6.46 -15.49 -9.53
C GLY A 177 7.71 -14.88 -8.89
N LEU A 178 7.61 -14.42 -7.64
CA LEU A 178 8.69 -13.75 -6.93
C LEU A 178 9.64 -14.75 -6.25
N PRO A 179 10.96 -14.49 -6.23
CA PRO A 179 11.94 -15.37 -5.58
C PRO A 179 11.78 -15.36 -4.05
N GLN A 180 12.39 -16.35 -3.41
CA GLN A 180 12.55 -16.32 -1.96
C GLN A 180 13.72 -15.41 -1.56
N MET A 181 13.44 -14.47 -0.68
CA MET A 181 14.42 -13.59 -0.06
C MET A 181 14.52 -13.89 1.43
N SER A 182 15.74 -13.95 1.96
CA SER A 182 15.95 -14.20 3.39
C SER A 182 15.70 -12.93 4.19
N LEU A 183 14.67 -12.95 5.04
CA LEU A 183 14.40 -11.84 5.95
C LEU A 183 15.55 -11.60 6.93
N ALA A 184 16.30 -12.64 7.31
CA ALA A 184 17.47 -12.51 8.18
C ALA A 184 18.58 -11.65 7.55
N ILE A 185 18.70 -11.66 6.21
CA ILE A 185 19.65 -10.83 5.47
C ILE A 185 19.04 -9.48 5.17
N MET A 186 17.81 -9.44 4.64
CA MET A 186 17.18 -8.20 4.18
C MET A 186 16.80 -7.27 5.33
N LYS A 187 16.42 -7.79 6.50
CA LYS A 187 16.07 -6.97 7.66
C LYS A 187 17.20 -6.02 8.06
N PRO A 188 18.43 -6.48 8.40
CA PRO A 188 19.53 -5.57 8.75
C PRO A 188 20.00 -4.69 7.59
N THR A 189 19.95 -5.18 6.34
CA THR A 189 20.31 -4.38 5.17
C THR A 189 19.38 -3.18 4.99
N VAL A 190 18.06 -3.41 5.00
CA VAL A 190 17.06 -2.35 4.89
C VAL A 190 17.10 -1.44 6.12
N ALA A 191 17.24 -1.99 7.33
CA ALA A 191 17.34 -1.18 8.55
C ALA A 191 18.52 -0.20 8.52
N THR A 192 19.70 -0.66 8.08
CA THR A 192 20.89 0.19 7.93
C THR A 192 20.63 1.33 6.94
N MET A 193 20.01 1.03 5.81
CA MET A 193 19.68 2.04 4.81
C MET A 193 18.65 3.06 5.33
N LEU A 194 17.59 2.61 6.00
CA LEU A 194 16.59 3.48 6.61
C LEU A 194 17.20 4.36 7.71
N GLY A 195 18.10 3.82 8.54
CA GLY A 195 18.84 4.58 9.53
C GLY A 195 19.71 5.67 8.91
N GLY A 196 20.42 5.35 7.81
CA GLY A 196 21.17 6.35 7.04
C GLY A 196 20.29 7.45 6.46
N MET A 197 19.11 7.10 5.93
CA MET A 197 18.14 8.09 5.45
C MET A 197 17.60 8.97 6.58
N GLN A 198 17.30 8.41 7.75
CA GLN A 198 16.85 9.17 8.92
C GLN A 198 17.91 10.14 9.44
N LEU A 199 19.19 9.78 9.39
CA LEU A 199 20.27 10.69 9.75
C LEU A 199 20.34 11.93 8.84
N ILE A 200 20.02 11.77 7.55
CA ILE A 200 20.06 12.86 6.56
C ILE A 200 18.78 13.69 6.58
N LEU A 201 17.61 13.03 6.59
CA LEU A 201 16.30 13.67 6.44
C LEU A 201 15.70 14.11 7.78
N GLY A 202 16.24 13.61 8.89
CA GLY A 202 15.68 13.74 10.22
C GLY A 202 14.59 12.72 10.53
N PRO A 203 14.18 12.61 11.81
CA PRO A 203 13.24 11.59 12.26
C PRO A 203 11.76 11.89 11.91
N GLN A 204 11.46 13.12 11.48
CA GLN A 204 10.08 13.56 11.27
C GLN A 204 9.92 14.26 9.92
N SER A 205 8.87 13.87 9.19
CA SER A 205 8.48 14.57 7.97
C SER A 205 7.88 15.94 8.29
N PRO A 206 7.94 16.91 7.35
CA PRO A 206 7.25 18.20 7.50
C PRO A 206 5.75 18.03 7.81
N SER A 207 5.07 17.07 7.17
CA SER A 207 3.65 16.78 7.41
C SER A 207 3.39 16.34 8.85
N MET A 208 4.24 15.48 9.41
CA MET A 208 4.15 15.04 10.79
C MET A 208 4.33 16.20 11.77
N ARG A 209 5.34 17.06 11.55
CA ARG A 209 5.58 18.24 12.39
C ARG A 209 4.38 19.19 12.37
N ASN A 210 3.83 19.46 11.19
CA ASN A 210 2.65 20.33 11.05
C ASN A 210 1.42 19.73 11.75
N ALA A 211 1.23 18.42 11.69
CA ALA A 211 0.15 17.74 12.40
C ALA A 211 0.31 17.86 13.92
N GLN A 212 1.52 17.61 14.45
CA GLN A 212 1.81 17.75 15.87
C GLN A 212 1.59 19.18 16.37
N GLN A 213 2.03 20.19 15.61
CA GLN A 213 1.79 21.59 15.95
C GLN A 213 0.30 21.93 16.06
N ARG A 214 -0.55 21.40 15.16
CA ARG A 214 -2.00 21.60 15.25
C ARG A 214 -2.59 20.94 16.49
N VAL A 215 -2.18 19.71 16.81
CA VAL A 215 -2.66 18.99 18.01
C VAL A 215 -2.26 19.70 19.28
N SER A 216 -1.02 20.22 19.37
CA SER A 216 -0.55 20.95 20.55
C SER A 216 -1.17 22.33 20.73
N ALA A 217 -1.89 22.85 19.73
CA ALA A 217 -2.55 24.15 19.77
C ALA A 217 -4.06 24.07 20.10
N LEU A 218 -4.60 22.85 20.28
CA LEU A 218 -5.96 22.58 20.73
C LEU A 218 -6.02 22.54 22.27
#